data_AF-K9WG17-F1
#
_entry.id   AF-K9WG17-F1
#
_cell.length_a   1.000
_cell.length_b   1.000
_cell.length_c   1.000
_cell.angle_alpha   90.00
_cell.angle_beta   90.00
_cell.angle_gamma   90.00
#
_symmetry.space_group_name_H-M   'P 1'
#
loop_
_entity.id
_entity.type
_entity.pdbx_description
1 polymer ?
#
loop_
_entity_poly.entity_id
_entity_poly.type
_entity_poly.pdbx_seq_one_letter_code
_entity_poly.pdbx_strand_id
1 'polypeptide(L)'
;MDATTIILDLPPAITNDYLQNQANVDTLSDQYQKTYQYIRRSAKPIGFLVHEKLVLKLYHMLREAEPLPQHLQDNLQSFILDEINHGRVDAKQGVGFAILSQGFLSINIWGRGNVLFTQTYTVEGSFPELSPKPLEKTGVACTWEIKVMNHEYALWHHYLETKMSIADKRAYLQSFIRGNLF
;
A
#
# COMPACT_ATOMS: atom_id res chain seq x y z
N MET A 1 -1.36 -25.34 -13.17
CA MET A 1 -2.21 -25.78 -12.06
C MET A 1 -2.57 -24.53 -11.31
N ASP A 2 -3.86 -24.21 -11.24
CA ASP A 2 -4.32 -23.06 -10.48
C ASP A 2 -4.10 -23.31 -8.99
N ALA A 3 -3.86 -22.24 -8.23
CA ALA A 3 -3.79 -22.35 -6.78
C ALA A 3 -5.16 -22.81 -6.26
N THR A 4 -5.19 -23.94 -5.57
CA THR A 4 -6.41 -24.45 -4.94
C THR A 4 -6.41 -24.15 -3.46
N THR A 5 -7.49 -23.57 -2.96
CA THR A 5 -7.71 -23.45 -1.52
C THR A 5 -8.01 -24.83 -0.95
N ILE A 6 -7.24 -25.25 0.05
CA ILE A 6 -7.52 -26.42 0.86
C ILE A 6 -8.02 -25.97 2.23
N ILE A 7 -8.96 -26.71 2.79
CA ILE A 7 -9.46 -26.49 4.14
C ILE A 7 -8.83 -27.57 5.01
N LEU A 8 -8.11 -27.15 6.04
CA LEU A 8 -7.53 -28.04 7.04
C LEU A 8 -8.42 -28.02 8.28
N ASP A 9 -8.61 -29.19 8.88
CA ASP A 9 -9.26 -29.27 10.19
C ASP A 9 -8.44 -28.53 11.24
N LEU A 10 -9.12 -27.84 12.15
CA LEU A 10 -8.46 -27.20 13.28
C LEU A 10 -7.90 -28.28 14.23
N PRO A 11 -6.66 -28.15 14.71
CA PRO A 11 -6.14 -29.00 15.77
C PRO A 11 -7.06 -28.97 17.00
N PRO A 12 -7.29 -30.10 17.71
CA PRO A 12 -8.16 -30.12 18.89
C PRO A 12 -7.77 -29.14 20.01
N ALA A 13 -6.52 -28.67 20.02
CA ALA A 13 -6.03 -27.67 20.96
C ALA A 13 -6.58 -26.25 20.70
N ILE A 14 -7.09 -25.96 19.49
CA ILE A 14 -7.72 -24.69 19.16
C ILE A 14 -9.19 -24.76 19.57
N THR A 15 -9.44 -24.56 20.86
CA THR A 15 -10.78 -24.56 21.45
C THR A 15 -11.45 -23.19 21.36
N ASN A 16 -12.76 -23.10 21.63
CA ASN A 16 -13.46 -21.82 21.75
C ASN A 16 -12.81 -20.91 22.81
N ASP A 17 -12.44 -21.46 23.96
CA ASP A 17 -11.76 -20.72 25.03
C ASP A 17 -10.39 -20.22 24.58
N TYR A 18 -9.64 -21.03 23.81
CA TYR A 18 -8.38 -20.59 23.22
C TYR A 18 -8.61 -19.39 22.30
N LEU A 19 -9.60 -19.46 21.40
CA LEU A 19 -9.91 -18.37 20.47
C LEU A 19 -10.34 -17.10 21.22
N GLN A 20 -11.18 -17.23 22.24
CA GLN A 20 -11.65 -16.09 23.04
C GLN A 20 -10.55 -15.40 23.86
N ASN A 21 -9.55 -16.16 24.32
CA ASN A 21 -8.49 -15.62 25.19
C ASN A 21 -7.23 -15.22 24.42
N GLN A 22 -6.92 -15.90 23.32
CA GLN A 22 -5.64 -15.77 22.60
C GLN A 22 -5.78 -15.19 21.20
N ALA A 23 -6.94 -15.35 20.53
CA ALA A 23 -7.19 -14.89 19.17
C ALA A 23 -8.28 -13.79 19.09
N ASN A 24 -8.67 -13.22 20.22
CA ASN A 24 -9.67 -12.16 20.34
C ASN A 24 -9.05 -10.81 19.96
N VAL A 25 -8.80 -10.65 18.66
CA VAL A 25 -8.17 -9.45 18.09
C VAL A 25 -9.10 -8.23 18.12
N ASP A 26 -10.40 -8.45 18.24
CA ASP A 26 -11.46 -7.43 18.30
C ASP A 26 -11.52 -6.70 19.65
N THR A 27 -10.85 -7.20 20.69
CA THR A 27 -10.69 -6.51 21.97
C THR A 27 -9.30 -5.89 22.16
N LEU A 28 -8.39 -6.03 21.18
CA LEU A 28 -7.06 -5.43 21.26
C LEU A 28 -7.16 -3.91 21.30
N SER A 29 -6.44 -3.31 22.24
CA SER A 29 -6.20 -1.87 22.29
C SER A 29 -4.82 -1.54 21.76
N ASP A 30 -4.72 -0.50 20.96
CA ASP A 30 -3.43 0.02 20.49
C ASP A 30 -2.66 0.73 21.62
N GLN A 31 -1.45 1.20 21.31
CA GLN A 31 -0.60 1.98 22.22
C GLN A 31 -1.22 3.29 22.74
N TYR A 32 -2.36 3.70 22.17
CA TYR A 32 -3.14 4.86 22.57
C TYR A 32 -4.43 4.49 23.32
N GLN A 33 -4.55 3.22 23.77
CA GLN A 33 -5.72 2.66 24.45
C GLN A 33 -7.00 2.72 23.61
N LYS A 34 -6.89 2.80 22.28
CA LYS A 34 -8.05 2.71 21.39
C LYS A 34 -8.28 1.26 21.01
N THR A 35 -9.47 0.76 21.31
CA THR A 35 -9.90 -0.57 20.88
C THR A 35 -9.96 -0.65 19.35
N TYR A 36 -9.63 -1.81 18.80
CA TYR A 36 -9.71 -2.10 17.38
C TYR A 36 -11.07 -1.70 16.81
N GLN A 37 -11.08 -0.81 15.81
CA GLN A 37 -12.29 -0.37 15.13
C GLN A 37 -12.17 -0.54 13.63
N TYR A 38 -13.27 -0.94 13.03
CA TYR A 38 -13.38 -0.99 11.59
C TYR A 38 -13.53 0.41 11.01
N ILE A 39 -12.45 0.95 10.44
CA ILE A 39 -12.44 2.27 9.81
C ILE A 39 -12.70 2.12 8.31
N ARG A 40 -13.73 2.77 7.78
CA ARG A 40 -13.98 2.77 6.34
C ARG A 40 -12.96 3.63 5.61
N ARG A 41 -12.39 3.08 4.54
CA ARG A 41 -11.48 3.78 3.63
C ARG A 41 -11.88 3.63 2.17
N SER A 42 -11.46 4.59 1.35
CA SER A 42 -11.60 4.55 -0.09
C SER A 42 -10.27 4.82 -0.80
N ALA A 43 -10.10 4.28 -1.99
CA ALA A 43 -9.01 4.62 -2.91
C ALA A 43 -9.47 5.69 -3.91
N LYS A 44 -8.63 6.70 -4.11
CA LYS A 44 -8.77 7.72 -5.14
C LYS A 44 -7.50 7.75 -5.99
N PRO A 45 -7.56 7.34 -7.26
CA PRO A 45 -6.48 7.57 -8.22
C PRO A 45 -6.23 9.06 -8.37
N ILE A 46 -4.97 9.48 -8.33
CA ILE A 46 -4.59 10.89 -8.54
C ILE A 46 -3.76 11.09 -9.81
N GLY A 47 -3.37 10.00 -10.48
CA GLY A 47 -2.66 10.03 -11.76
C GLY A 47 -1.29 9.36 -11.66
N PHE A 48 -0.30 9.99 -12.28
CA PHE A 48 1.04 9.44 -12.45
C PHE A 48 2.10 10.42 -11.94
N LEU A 49 3.17 9.88 -11.39
CA LEU A 49 4.47 10.55 -11.30
C LEU A 49 5.38 9.94 -12.36
N VAL A 50 5.96 10.79 -13.20
CA VAL A 50 6.88 10.40 -14.25
C VAL A 50 8.26 10.97 -13.93
N HIS A 51 9.23 10.08 -13.81
CA HIS A 51 10.65 10.37 -13.67
C HIS A 51 11.39 9.74 -14.85
N GLU A 52 12.59 10.23 -15.18
CA GLU A 52 13.39 9.73 -16.32
C GLU A 52 13.66 8.21 -16.27
N LYS A 53 13.59 7.61 -15.08
CA LYS A 53 13.88 6.20 -14.83
C LYS A 53 12.68 5.39 -14.32
N LEU A 54 11.55 6.03 -14.02
CA LEU A 54 10.45 5.39 -13.28
C LEU A 54 9.10 6.05 -13.58
N VAL A 55 8.05 5.23 -13.69
CA VAL A 55 6.66 5.68 -13.67
C VAL A 55 5.95 5.10 -12.45
N LEU A 56 5.35 5.96 -11.63
CA LEU A 56 4.53 5.56 -10.49
C LEU A 56 3.07 5.92 -10.72
N LYS A 57 2.17 4.95 -10.49
CA LYS A 57 0.74 5.21 -10.29
C LYS A 57 0.54 5.77 -8.90
N LEU A 58 -0.28 6.81 -8.76
CA LEU A 58 -0.47 7.47 -7.47
C LEU A 58 -1.90 7.27 -6.95
N TYR A 59 -1.99 6.95 -5.67
CA TYR A 59 -3.23 6.76 -4.94
C TYR A 59 -3.28 7.64 -3.69
N HIS A 60 -4.42 8.26 -3.46
CA HIS A 60 -4.83 8.68 -2.13
C HIS A 60 -5.70 7.59 -1.52
N MET A 61 -5.40 7.22 -0.29
CA MET A 61 -6.28 6.39 0.52
C MET A 61 -6.93 7.26 1.59
N LEU A 62 -8.24 7.45 1.47
CA LEU A 62 -9.02 8.41 2.24
C LEU A 62 -9.81 7.70 3.34
N ARG A 63 -9.84 8.27 4.56
CA ARG A 63 -10.81 7.90 5.60
C ARG A 63 -12.12 8.63 5.35
N GLU A 64 -13.25 8.02 5.68
CA GLU A 64 -14.58 8.61 5.46
C GLU A 64 -14.78 9.92 6.23
N ALA A 65 -14.27 10.00 7.47
CA ALA A 65 -14.48 11.15 8.36
C ALA A 65 -13.35 12.19 8.36
N GLU A 66 -12.19 11.87 7.76
CA GLU A 66 -10.97 12.69 7.89
C GLU A 66 -10.30 12.87 6.52
N PRO A 67 -10.32 14.08 5.95
CA PRO A 67 -9.62 14.35 4.70
C PRO A 67 -8.10 14.26 4.90
N LEU A 68 -7.38 13.94 3.82
CA LEU A 68 -5.93 14.09 3.82
C LEU A 68 -5.58 15.59 3.93
N PRO A 69 -4.62 15.98 4.78
CA PRO A 69 -4.15 17.36 4.82
C PRO A 69 -3.71 17.83 3.43
N GLN A 70 -4.21 19.00 3.00
CA GLN A 70 -4.01 19.49 1.62
C GLN A 70 -2.52 19.62 1.24
N HIS A 71 -1.69 20.12 2.16
CA HIS A 71 -0.25 20.25 1.92
C HIS A 71 0.46 18.91 1.65
N LEU A 72 0.02 17.79 2.25
CA LEU A 72 0.59 16.47 1.94
C LEU A 72 0.23 16.05 0.51
N GLN A 73 -0.98 16.36 0.07
CA GLN A 73 -1.45 16.08 -1.29
C GLN A 73 -0.65 16.91 -2.31
N ASP A 74 -0.48 18.21 -2.03
CA ASP A 74 0.20 19.15 -2.92
C ASP A 74 1.70 18.83 -3.05
N ASN A 75 2.33 18.38 -1.96
CA ASN A 75 3.77 18.11 -1.92
C ASN A 75 4.15 16.67 -2.27
N LEU A 76 3.18 15.76 -2.43
CA LEU A 76 3.43 14.33 -2.60
C LEU A 76 4.41 14.03 -3.75
N GLN A 77 4.18 14.63 -4.92
CA GLN A 77 5.02 14.35 -6.09
C GLN A 77 6.44 14.88 -5.90
N SER A 78 6.58 16.11 -5.40
CA SER A 78 7.87 16.73 -5.12
C SER A 78 8.67 15.92 -4.09
N PHE A 79 8.00 15.44 -3.03
CA PHE A 79 8.62 14.57 -2.03
C PHE A 79 9.14 13.27 -2.66
N ILE A 80 8.31 12.55 -3.43
CA ILE A 80 8.73 11.30 -4.06
C ILE A 80 9.91 11.53 -5.04
N LEU A 81 9.87 12.61 -5.82
CA LEU A 81 10.98 12.97 -6.71
C LEU A 81 12.27 13.23 -5.93
N ASP A 82 12.18 13.93 -4.79
CA ASP A 82 13.33 14.18 -3.92
C ASP A 82 13.92 12.87 -3.37
N GLU A 83 13.07 11.94 -2.93
CA GLU A 83 13.50 10.62 -2.46
C GLU A 83 14.20 9.81 -3.57
N ILE A 84 13.69 9.89 -4.81
CA ILE A 84 14.31 9.24 -5.98
C ILE A 84 15.67 9.88 -6.28
N ASN A 85 15.74 11.22 -6.32
CA ASN A 85 16.95 11.97 -6.67
C ASN A 85 18.08 11.75 -5.66
N HIS A 86 17.73 11.57 -4.40
CA HIS A 86 18.68 11.24 -3.33
C HIS A 86 18.98 9.74 -3.21
N GLY A 87 18.42 8.90 -4.09
CA GLY A 87 18.67 7.46 -4.11
C GLY A 87 18.06 6.69 -2.94
N ARG A 88 17.11 7.30 -2.20
CA ARG A 88 16.37 6.65 -1.10
C ARG A 88 15.29 5.72 -1.63
N VAL A 89 14.78 6.00 -2.83
CA VAL A 89 13.88 5.15 -3.61
C VAL A 89 14.63 4.63 -4.84
N ASP A 90 14.72 3.29 -5.00
CA ASP A 90 15.43 2.69 -6.13
C ASP A 90 14.59 2.72 -7.42
N ALA A 91 14.91 3.68 -8.30
CA ALA A 91 14.26 3.83 -9.59
C ALA A 91 14.71 2.83 -10.67
N LYS A 92 15.64 1.89 -10.40
CA LYS A 92 16.18 0.96 -11.42
C LYS A 92 15.16 0.00 -12.03
N GLN A 93 13.97 -0.03 -11.47
CA GLN A 93 12.94 -1.04 -11.70
C GLN A 93 11.74 -0.50 -12.50
N GLY A 94 11.77 0.78 -12.90
CA GLY A 94 11.02 1.31 -14.04
C GLY A 94 9.53 1.59 -13.83
N VAL A 95 8.82 0.78 -13.05
CA VAL A 95 7.37 0.90 -12.84
C VAL A 95 6.98 0.56 -11.40
N GLY A 96 5.99 1.28 -10.86
CA GLY A 96 5.47 1.02 -9.53
C GLY A 96 4.19 1.80 -9.23
N PHE A 97 3.88 1.90 -7.94
CA PHE A 97 2.76 2.67 -7.43
C PHE A 97 3.06 3.23 -6.04
N ALA A 98 2.45 4.35 -5.68
CA ALA A 98 2.55 4.95 -4.36
C ALA A 98 1.16 5.20 -3.76
N ILE A 99 1.04 4.99 -2.45
CA ILE A 99 -0.20 5.16 -1.69
C ILE A 99 0.06 6.16 -0.57
N LEU A 100 -0.56 7.33 -0.65
CA LEU A 100 -0.59 8.30 0.44
C LEU A 100 -1.84 8.07 1.30
N SER A 101 -1.65 7.90 2.60
CA SER A 101 -2.72 7.87 3.59
C SER A 101 -2.49 8.90 4.71
N GLN A 102 -3.41 8.98 5.67
CA GLN A 102 -3.30 9.88 6.83
C GLN A 102 -2.15 9.51 7.78
N GLY A 103 -1.65 8.27 7.74
CA GLY A 103 -0.63 7.79 8.67
C GLY A 103 0.73 7.49 8.02
N PHE A 104 0.73 7.16 6.73
CA PHE A 104 1.93 6.78 6.00
C PHE A 104 1.86 7.14 4.52
N LEU A 105 3.04 7.14 3.88
CA LEU A 105 3.23 7.04 2.45
C LEU A 105 3.98 5.72 2.16
N SER A 106 3.43 4.87 1.30
CA SER A 106 4.14 3.70 0.78
C SER A 106 4.48 3.90 -0.69
N ILE A 107 5.74 3.69 -1.06
CA ILE A 107 6.25 3.74 -2.44
C ILE A 107 6.69 2.31 -2.80
N ASN A 108 6.06 1.75 -3.82
CA ASN A 108 6.13 0.33 -4.15
C ASN A 108 6.62 0.19 -5.58
N ILE A 109 7.75 -0.48 -5.80
CA ILE A 109 8.41 -0.58 -7.11
C ILE A 109 8.68 -2.03 -7.48
N TRP A 110 8.33 -2.40 -8.70
CA TRP A 110 8.43 -3.76 -9.22
C TRP A 110 9.83 -4.12 -9.68
N GLY A 111 10.56 -4.87 -8.86
CA GLY A 111 11.94 -5.22 -9.14
C GLY A 111 12.19 -6.58 -9.78
N ARG A 112 13.49 -6.82 -10.04
CA ARG A 112 14.01 -8.11 -10.52
C ARG A 112 13.51 -9.26 -9.66
N GLY A 113 13.17 -10.37 -10.32
CA GLY A 113 12.64 -11.56 -9.65
C GLY A 113 11.15 -11.48 -9.31
N ASN A 114 10.41 -10.54 -9.90
CA ASN A 114 8.99 -10.30 -9.62
C ASN A 114 8.73 -9.91 -8.16
N VAL A 115 9.68 -9.18 -7.56
CA VAL A 115 9.64 -8.75 -6.16
C VAL A 115 9.14 -7.32 -6.09
N LEU A 116 8.25 -7.02 -5.15
CA LEU A 116 7.87 -5.64 -4.84
C LEU A 116 8.78 -5.07 -3.75
N PHE A 117 9.53 -4.02 -4.08
CA PHE A 117 10.30 -3.26 -3.10
C PHE A 117 9.43 -2.13 -2.56
N THR A 118 9.35 -2.02 -1.23
CA THR A 118 8.50 -1.02 -0.56
C THR A 118 9.34 -0.11 0.32
N GLN A 119 9.25 1.20 0.09
CA GLN A 119 9.71 2.24 1.00
C GLN A 119 8.50 2.86 1.70
N THR A 120 8.50 2.87 3.03
CA THR A 120 7.40 3.40 3.83
C THR A 120 7.87 4.54 4.71
N TYR A 121 7.10 5.62 4.72
CA TYR A 121 7.34 6.83 5.49
C TYR A 121 6.17 7.06 6.43
N THR A 122 6.44 7.45 7.68
CA THR A 122 5.39 7.94 8.57
C THR A 122 5.06 9.39 8.23
N VAL A 123 3.76 9.71 8.10
CA VAL A 123 3.31 11.10 7.91
C VAL A 123 2.57 11.65 9.13
N GLU A 124 2.26 10.78 10.09
CA GLU A 124 1.66 11.17 11.37
C GLU A 124 2.63 12.01 12.20
N GLY A 125 2.21 13.23 12.57
CA GLY A 125 3.07 14.19 13.27
C GLY A 125 4.18 14.82 12.41
N SER A 126 4.21 14.55 11.10
CA SER A 126 5.12 15.17 10.14
C SER A 126 4.57 16.51 9.65
N PHE A 127 4.14 17.38 10.56
CA PHE A 127 3.72 18.75 10.24
C PHE A 127 4.88 19.72 10.52
N PRO A 128 5.18 20.69 9.63
CA PRO A 128 4.48 21.05 8.38
C PRO A 128 5.01 20.36 7.10
N GLU A 129 6.06 19.54 7.18
CA GLU A 129 6.73 18.93 6.03
C GLU A 129 6.63 17.40 6.07
N LEU A 130 6.37 16.78 4.90
CA LEU A 130 6.58 15.34 4.69
C LEU A 130 8.04 15.02 5.04
N SER A 131 8.29 14.66 6.28
CA SER A 131 9.62 14.36 6.80
C SER A 131 9.77 12.86 6.88
N PRO A 132 10.88 12.30 6.35
CA PRO A 132 11.09 10.88 6.39
C PRO A 132 11.35 10.44 7.83
N LYS A 133 10.40 9.68 8.37
CA LYS A 133 10.63 8.83 9.54
C LYS A 133 10.50 7.39 9.07
N PRO A 134 11.62 6.66 8.92
CA PRO A 134 11.58 5.23 8.67
C PRO A 134 10.66 4.59 9.72
N LEU A 135 9.75 3.70 9.30
CA LEU A 135 9.02 2.90 10.28
C LEU A 135 10.04 2.03 11.01
N GLU A 136 10.45 2.42 12.22
CA GLU A 136 11.52 1.70 12.91
C GLU A 136 11.06 0.35 13.47
N LYS A 137 9.75 0.08 13.66
CA LYS A 137 9.23 -1.19 14.22
C LYS A 137 7.78 -1.52 13.83
N THR A 138 7.19 -0.85 12.85
CA THR A 138 5.73 -0.79 12.64
C THR A 138 5.31 -1.36 11.27
N GLY A 139 4.08 -1.88 11.19
CA GLY A 139 3.60 -2.71 10.08
C GLY A 139 3.75 -2.11 8.68
N VAL A 140 3.99 -2.98 7.69
CA VAL A 140 4.31 -2.62 6.29
C VAL A 140 3.10 -2.11 5.51
N ALA A 141 1.91 -2.63 5.79
CA ALA A 141 0.66 -2.22 5.17
C ALA A 141 -0.54 -2.48 6.09
N CYS A 142 -1.51 -1.58 6.10
CA CYS A 142 -2.81 -1.83 6.75
C CYS A 142 -3.77 -2.61 5.83
N THR A 143 -4.83 -3.21 6.39
CA THR A 143 -5.82 -4.02 5.63
C THR A 143 -6.37 -3.31 4.39
N TRP A 144 -6.51 -1.98 4.43
CA TRP A 144 -6.99 -1.20 3.28
C TRP A 144 -5.92 -0.98 2.21
N GLU A 145 -4.65 -0.78 2.58
CA GLU A 145 -3.57 -0.76 1.58
C GLU A 145 -3.45 -2.10 0.88
N ILE A 146 -3.64 -3.20 1.60
CA ILE A 146 -3.61 -4.55 1.01
C ILE A 146 -4.62 -4.67 -0.13
N LYS A 147 -5.76 -3.97 -0.10
CA LYS A 147 -6.71 -3.97 -1.24
C LYS A 147 -6.13 -3.28 -2.48
N VAL A 148 -5.43 -2.17 -2.32
CA VAL A 148 -4.74 -1.49 -3.43
C VAL A 148 -3.56 -2.33 -3.91
N MET A 149 -2.75 -2.85 -2.99
CA MET A 149 -1.62 -3.74 -3.31
C MET A 149 -2.10 -5.00 -4.04
N ASN A 150 -3.17 -5.66 -3.59
CA ASN A 150 -3.72 -6.84 -4.26
C ASN A 150 -4.21 -6.52 -5.68
N HIS A 151 -4.80 -5.35 -5.90
CA HIS A 151 -5.16 -4.90 -7.25
C HIS A 151 -3.92 -4.76 -8.14
N GLU A 152 -2.87 -4.10 -7.67
CA GLU A 152 -1.62 -3.93 -8.41
C GLU A 152 -0.89 -5.27 -8.61
N TYR A 153 -0.92 -6.16 -7.63
CA TYR A 153 -0.38 -7.51 -7.72
C TYR A 153 -1.08 -8.32 -8.80
N ALA A 154 -2.41 -8.30 -8.84
CA ALA A 154 -3.18 -9.00 -9.86
C ALA A 154 -2.89 -8.44 -11.26
N LEU A 155 -2.84 -7.11 -11.40
CA LEU A 155 -2.51 -6.45 -12.67
C LEU A 155 -1.08 -6.78 -13.13
N TRP A 156 -0.12 -6.80 -12.21
CA TRP A 156 1.26 -7.12 -12.52
C TRP A 156 1.44 -8.58 -12.91
N HIS A 157 0.82 -9.51 -12.19
CA HIS A 157 0.80 -10.93 -12.57
C HIS A 157 0.21 -11.13 -13.96
N HIS A 158 -0.95 -10.51 -14.22
CA HIS A 158 -1.55 -10.57 -15.55
C HIS A 158 -0.62 -10.01 -16.63
N TYR A 159 0.02 -8.87 -16.38
CA TYR A 159 1.02 -8.29 -17.29
C TYR A 159 2.17 -9.26 -17.58
N LEU A 160 2.69 -9.96 -16.57
CA LEU A 160 3.77 -10.94 -16.75
C LEU A 160 3.37 -12.16 -17.59
N GLU A 161 2.07 -12.49 -17.65
CA GLU A 161 1.53 -13.56 -18.49
C GLU A 161 1.32 -13.14 -19.96
N THR A 162 1.41 -11.84 -20.25
CA THR A 162 1.28 -11.31 -21.62
C THR A 162 2.59 -11.42 -22.41
N LYS A 163 2.60 -10.86 -23.63
CA LYS A 163 3.83 -10.66 -24.41
C LYS A 163 4.71 -9.52 -23.87
N MET A 164 4.28 -8.83 -22.81
CA MET A 164 4.94 -7.67 -22.20
C MET A 164 5.24 -6.55 -23.21
N SER A 165 4.35 -6.40 -24.20
CA SER A 165 4.45 -5.39 -25.24
C SER A 165 4.22 -3.99 -24.66
N ILE A 166 4.47 -2.95 -25.49
CA ILE A 166 4.14 -1.57 -25.10
C ILE A 166 2.63 -1.42 -24.82
N ALA A 167 1.78 -2.13 -25.55
CA ALA A 167 0.33 -2.11 -25.30
C ALA A 167 0.00 -2.72 -23.94
N ASP A 168 0.63 -3.85 -23.58
CA ASP A 168 0.42 -4.53 -22.28
C ASP A 168 0.89 -3.65 -21.11
N LYS A 169 2.05 -2.98 -21.26
CA LYS A 169 2.54 -2.00 -20.27
C LYS A 169 1.58 -0.84 -20.08
N ARG A 170 1.02 -0.31 -21.18
CA ARG A 170 0.02 0.76 -21.13
C ARG A 170 -1.26 0.28 -20.44
N ALA A 171 -1.72 -0.93 -20.72
CA ALA A 171 -2.89 -1.52 -20.07
C ALA A 171 -2.68 -1.64 -18.55
N TYR A 172 -1.52 -2.11 -18.10
CA TYR A 172 -1.15 -2.13 -16.68
C TYR A 172 -1.17 -0.72 -16.06
N LEU A 173 -0.49 0.24 -16.71
CA LEU A 173 -0.37 1.61 -16.18
C LEU A 173 -1.73 2.33 -16.09
N GLN A 174 -2.62 2.11 -17.05
CA GLN A 174 -3.91 2.80 -17.15
C GLN A 174 -5.00 2.22 -16.24
N SER A 175 -4.78 1.04 -15.66
CA SER A 175 -5.79 0.34 -14.85
C SER A 175 -5.68 0.75 -13.38
N PHE A 176 -6.68 1.39 -12.80
CA PHE A 176 -6.67 1.80 -11.38
C PHE A 176 -7.87 1.23 -10.62
N ILE A 177 -7.69 0.96 -9.33
CA ILE A 177 -8.80 0.77 -8.39
C ILE A 177 -9.28 2.13 -7.86
N ARG A 178 -10.59 2.28 -7.67
CA ARG A 178 -11.20 3.46 -7.06
C ARG A 178 -12.43 3.09 -6.23
N GLY A 179 -12.78 3.95 -5.28
CA GLY A 179 -13.97 3.78 -4.45
C GLY A 179 -13.67 3.04 -3.15
N ASN A 180 -14.71 2.46 -2.55
CA ASN A 180 -14.64 1.86 -1.22
C ASN A 180 -13.71 0.63 -1.19
N LEU A 181 -12.91 0.54 -0.13
CA LEU A 181 -11.98 -0.58 0.13
C LEU A 181 -12.49 -1.52 1.23
N PHE A 182 -13.75 -1.32 1.65
CA PHE A 182 -14.43 -2.08 2.69
C PHE A 182 -15.36 -3.14 2.10
#